data_AF-A0A4Q9V9J8-F1
#
_entry.id   AF-A0A4Q9V9J8-F1
#
_cell.length_a   1.000
_cell.length_b   1.000
_cell.length_c   1.000
_cell.angle_alpha   90.00
_cell.angle_beta   90.00
_cell.angle_gamma   90.00
#
_symmetry.space_group_name_H-M   'P 1'
#
loop_
_entity.id
_entity.type
_entity.pdbx_description
1 polymer ?
#
loop_
_entity_poly.entity_id
_entity_poly.type
_entity_poly.pdbx_seq_one_letter_code
_entity_poly.pdbx_strand_id
1 'polypeptide(L)'
;MELLYKIFKSTYSFWVITRVILILLFASTITYYLNEDLDVASILAGIFILGFVISMLVIVISKLMKKETKAFLHIYNGVFAIVFSLGIIYVSIAYFDLSSGWWVLYLPLWLLLYGLWELTYERKKQDFTSSNS
;
A
#
# COMPACT_ATOMS: atom_id res chain seq x y z
N MET A 1 6.88 -11.11 -15.41
CA MET A 1 6.89 -9.65 -15.67
C MET A 1 5.66 -9.21 -16.47
N GLU A 2 5.37 -9.79 -17.64
CA GLU A 2 4.14 -9.46 -18.40
C GLU A 2 2.85 -9.80 -17.64
N LEU A 3 2.84 -10.92 -16.91
CA LEU A 3 1.68 -11.39 -16.16
C LEU A 3 1.24 -10.37 -15.08
N LEU A 4 2.19 -9.86 -14.29
CA LEU A 4 1.93 -8.79 -13.32
C LEU A 4 1.41 -7.53 -14.00
N TYR A 5 2.07 -7.07 -15.07
CA TYR A 5 1.65 -5.88 -15.81
C TYR A 5 0.23 -6.02 -16.38
N LYS A 6 -0.11 -7.20 -16.92
CA LYS A 6 -1.43 -7.49 -17.52
C LYS A 6 -2.53 -7.54 -16.45
N ILE A 7 -2.24 -8.17 -15.30
CA ILE A 7 -3.12 -8.16 -14.13
C ILE A 7 -3.33 -6.72 -13.65
N PHE A 8 -2.24 -5.96 -13.43
CA PHE A 8 -2.27 -4.57 -12.97
C PHE A 8 -3.06 -3.64 -13.88
N LYS A 9 -2.90 -3.77 -15.20
CA LYS A 9 -3.65 -2.98 -16.17
C LYS A 9 -5.15 -3.32 -16.13
N SER A 10 -5.48 -4.61 -15.98
CA SER A 10 -6.87 -5.08 -15.89
C SER A 10 -7.56 -4.65 -14.60
N THR A 11 -6.81 -4.49 -13.50
CA THR A 11 -7.35 -4.21 -12.17
C THR A 11 -7.14 -2.78 -11.70
N TYR A 12 -6.78 -1.85 -12.60
CA TYR A 12 -6.46 -0.47 -12.23
C TYR A 12 -7.59 0.24 -11.45
N SER A 13 -8.86 0.02 -11.82
CA SER A 13 -10.00 0.61 -11.10
C SER A 13 -10.17 0.01 -9.70
N PHE A 14 -10.06 -1.31 -9.57
CA PHE A 14 -10.04 -1.99 -8.27
C PHE A 14 -8.89 -1.44 -7.41
N TRP A 15 -7.76 -1.15 -8.05
CA TRP A 15 -6.58 -0.59 -7.43
C TRP A 15 -6.84 0.80 -6.81
N VAL A 16 -7.46 1.71 -7.56
CA VAL A 16 -7.86 3.03 -7.05
C VAL A 16 -8.87 2.90 -5.91
N ILE A 17 -9.87 2.02 -6.04
CA ILE A 17 -10.91 1.80 -5.03
C ILE A 17 -10.29 1.30 -3.72
N THR A 18 -9.38 0.33 -3.78
CA THR A 18 -8.72 -0.24 -2.58
C THR A 18 -7.96 0.84 -1.81
N ARG A 19 -7.31 1.77 -2.53
CA ARG A 19 -6.61 2.92 -1.92
C ARG A 19 -7.55 3.87 -1.20
N VAL A 20 -8.68 4.19 -1.82
CA VAL A 20 -9.70 5.04 -1.21
C VAL A 20 -10.26 4.37 0.04
N ILE A 21 -10.55 3.07 -0.01
CA ILE A 21 -11.01 2.30 1.16
C ILE A 21 -9.97 2.33 2.29
N LEU A 22 -8.68 2.13 1.98
CA LEU A 22 -7.61 2.20 2.98
C LEU A 22 -7.51 3.59 3.63
N ILE A 23 -7.66 4.66 2.85
CA ILE A 23 -7.67 6.03 3.37
C ILE A 23 -8.87 6.25 4.30
N LEU A 24 -10.06 5.77 3.91
CA LEU A 24 -11.28 5.89 4.71
C LEU A 24 -11.19 5.07 6.00
N LEU A 25 -10.70 3.82 5.92
CA LEU A 25 -10.45 2.98 7.09
C LEU A 25 -9.47 3.65 8.03
N PHE A 26 -8.39 4.21 7.50
CA PHE A 26 -7.41 4.94 8.30
C PHE A 26 -8.00 6.19 8.98
N ALA A 27 -8.77 7.00 8.26
CA ALA A 27 -9.45 8.16 8.82
C ALA A 27 -10.43 7.76 9.94
N SER A 28 -11.16 6.66 9.76
CA SER A 28 -12.05 6.08 10.78
C SER A 28 -11.26 5.64 12.02
N THR A 29 -10.14 4.95 11.83
CA THR A 29 -9.28 4.47 12.93
C THR A 29 -8.68 5.65 13.71
N ILE A 30 -8.18 6.69 13.04
CA ILE A 30 -7.71 7.91 13.72
C ILE A 30 -8.82 8.53 14.56
N THR A 31 -10.03 8.64 14.01
CA THR A 31 -11.17 9.25 14.70
C THR A 31 -11.59 8.45 15.93
N TYR A 32 -11.51 7.11 15.85
CA TYR A 32 -11.73 6.23 17.00
C TYR A 32 -10.69 6.47 18.10
N TYR A 33 -9.40 6.47 17.74
CA TYR A 33 -8.30 6.64 18.70
C TYR A 33 -8.13 8.05 19.24
N LEU A 34 -8.65 9.09 18.59
CA LEU A 34 -8.67 10.46 19.13
C LEU A 34 -9.56 10.60 20.39
N ASN A 35 -10.43 9.62 20.66
CA ASN A 35 -11.34 9.63 21.81
C ASN A 35 -10.88 8.72 22.97
N GLU A 36 -9.73 8.03 22.83
CA GLU A 36 -9.12 7.22 23.89
C GLU A 36 -7.78 7.83 24.33
N ASP A 37 -7.33 7.52 25.56
CA ASP A 37 -5.99 7.88 26.03
C ASP A 37 -4.94 7.17 25.16
N LEU A 38 -4.33 7.93 24.25
CA LEU A 38 -3.38 7.44 23.27
C LEU A 38 -2.03 7.06 23.92
N ASP A 39 -1.68 5.78 23.87
CA ASP A 39 -0.30 5.34 24.14
C ASP A 39 0.68 5.79 23.03
N VAL A 40 1.94 5.99 23.39
CA VAL A 40 3.01 6.46 22.50
C VAL A 40 3.19 5.54 21.29
N ALA A 41 3.02 4.23 21.47
CA ALA A 41 3.09 3.25 20.39
C ALA A 41 1.98 3.48 19.33
N SER A 42 0.76 3.78 19.77
CA SER A 42 -0.38 4.05 18.90
C SER A 42 -0.20 5.35 18.12
N ILE A 43 0.36 6.39 18.74
CA ILE A 43 0.69 7.66 18.07
C ILE A 43 1.74 7.45 16.98
N LEU A 44 2.82 6.72 17.29
CA LEU A 44 3.88 6.42 16.33
C LEU A 44 3.34 5.61 15.14
N ALA A 45 2.55 4.57 15.41
CA ALA A 45 1.89 3.79 14.35
C ALA A 45 0.99 4.67 13.48
N GLY A 46 0.21 5.57 14.09
CA GLY A 46 -0.64 6.53 13.38
C GLY A 46 0.15 7.45 12.45
N ILE A 47 1.27 8.01 12.91
CA ILE A 47 2.16 8.86 12.08
C ILE A 47 2.72 8.07 10.90
N PHE A 48 3.16 6.83 11.13
CA PHE A 48 3.70 5.97 10.07
C PHE A 48 2.65 5.64 9.00
N ILE A 49 1.43 5.31 9.42
CA ILE A 49 0.34 5.03 8.47
C ILE A 49 -0.09 6.32 7.75
N LEU A 50 -0.09 7.47 8.43
CA LEU A 50 -0.37 8.77 7.80
C LEU A 50 0.68 9.09 6.73
N GLY A 51 1.96 8.87 7.03
CA GLY A 51 3.06 9.00 6.07
C GLY A 51 2.89 8.10 4.85
N PHE A 52 2.49 6.83 5.06
CA PHE A 52 2.15 5.90 4.00
C PHE A 52 1.01 6.42 3.12
N VAL A 53 -0.11 6.85 3.73
CA VAL A 53 -1.27 7.40 3.01
C VAL A 53 -0.90 8.65 2.20
N ILE A 54 -0.15 9.58 2.79
CA ILE A 54 0.31 10.79 2.08
C ILE A 54 1.21 10.40 0.91
N SER A 55 2.16 9.49 1.11
CA SER A 55 3.06 9.04 0.04
C SER A 55 2.28 8.43 -1.13
N MET A 56 1.22 7.67 -0.82
CA MET A 56 0.35 7.05 -1.81
C MET A 56 -0.45 8.10 -2.58
N LEU A 57 -1.01 9.10 -1.89
CA LEU A 57 -1.73 10.21 -2.52
C LEU A 57 -0.82 11.02 -3.46
N VAL A 58 0.41 11.32 -3.03
CA VAL A 58 1.40 12.01 -3.87
C VAL A 58 1.68 11.22 -5.14
N ILE A 59 1.81 9.89 -5.05
CA ILE A 59 1.99 9.03 -6.24
C ILE A 59 0.77 9.07 -7.16
N VAL A 60 -0.46 9.00 -6.62
CA VAL A 60 -1.70 9.11 -7.43
C VAL A 60 -1.77 10.44 -8.14
N ILE A 61 -1.65 11.54 -7.39
CA ILE A 61 -1.77 12.91 -7.91
C ILE A 61 -0.72 13.15 -8.99
N SER A 62 0.54 12.76 -8.73
CA SER A 62 1.61 12.93 -9.72
C SER A 62 1.34 12.14 -10.99
N LYS A 63 0.80 10.92 -10.89
CA LYS A 63 0.41 10.10 -12.04
C LYS A 63 -0.73 10.74 -12.84
N LEU A 64 -1.72 11.33 -12.16
CA LEU A 64 -2.81 12.08 -12.80
C LEU A 64 -2.29 13.36 -13.49
N MET A 65 -1.35 14.05 -12.86
CA MET A 65 -0.69 15.24 -13.41
C MET A 65 0.40 14.92 -14.45
N LYS A 66 0.63 13.63 -14.77
CA LYS A 66 1.71 13.15 -15.65
C LYS A 66 3.10 13.67 -15.25
N LYS A 67 3.32 13.88 -13.95
CA LYS A 67 4.61 14.30 -13.38
C LYS A 67 5.43 13.10 -12.95
N GLU A 68 6.74 13.25 -13.05
CA GLU A 68 7.67 12.26 -12.50
C GLU A 68 7.63 12.28 -10.97
N THR A 69 7.59 11.08 -10.40
CA THR A 69 7.65 10.80 -8.97
C THR A 69 9.04 10.34 -8.59
N LYS A 70 9.49 10.71 -7.38
CA LYS A 70 10.81 10.29 -6.88
C LYS A 70 10.80 8.78 -6.61
N ALA A 71 11.85 8.09 -7.05
CA ALA A 71 12.05 6.65 -6.81
C ALA A 71 11.91 6.26 -5.33
N PHE A 72 12.40 7.10 -4.43
CA PHE A 72 12.29 6.90 -2.98
C PHE A 72 10.84 6.73 -2.51
N LEU A 73 9.88 7.50 -3.06
CA LEU A 73 8.47 7.40 -2.69
C LEU A 73 7.90 6.03 -3.09
N HIS A 74 8.25 5.53 -4.27
CA HIS A 74 7.84 4.22 -4.74
C HIS A 74 8.43 3.10 -3.86
N ILE A 75 9.72 3.19 -3.51
CA ILE A 75 10.37 2.22 -2.63
C ILE A 75 9.71 2.22 -1.25
N TYR A 76 9.54 3.40 -0.65
CA TYR A 76 8.88 3.56 0.65
C TYR A 76 7.47 2.95 0.64
N ASN A 77 6.66 3.32 -0.36
CA ASN A 77 5.29 2.83 -0.48
C ASN A 77 5.22 1.33 -0.75
N GLY A 78 6.19 0.79 -1.50
CA GLY A 78 6.30 -0.65 -1.77
C GLY A 78 6.63 -1.47 -0.52
N VAL A 79 7.64 -1.04 0.24
CA VAL A 79 8.03 -1.68 1.51
C VAL A 79 6.89 -1.61 2.52
N PHE A 80 6.28 -0.44 2.70
CA PHE A 80 5.16 -0.29 3.63
C PHE A 80 3.96 -1.14 3.24
N ALA A 81 3.62 -1.24 1.95
CA ALA A 81 2.53 -2.09 1.51
C ALA A 81 2.77 -3.58 1.84
N ILE A 82 4.02 -4.06 1.72
CA ILE A 82 4.38 -5.43 2.11
C ILE A 82 4.25 -5.62 3.62
N VAL A 83 4.86 -4.72 4.41
CA VAL A 83 4.82 -4.82 5.89
C VAL A 83 3.39 -4.75 6.39
N PHE A 84 2.59 -3.83 5.87
CA PHE A 84 1.19 -3.65 6.24
C PHE A 84 0.34 -4.87 5.85
N SER A 85 0.57 -5.42 4.65
CA SER A 85 -0.06 -6.67 4.22
C SER A 85 0.24 -7.83 5.18
N LEU A 86 1.51 -8.04 5.53
CA LEU A 86 1.91 -9.10 6.45
C LEU A 86 1.26 -8.90 7.82
N GLY A 87 1.17 -7.66 8.30
CA GLY A 87 0.44 -7.32 9.51
C GLY A 87 -1.04 -7.70 9.46
N ILE A 88 -1.73 -7.37 8.37
CA ILE A 88 -3.13 -7.77 8.16
C ILE A 88 -3.27 -9.29 8.11
N ILE A 89 -2.36 -10.00 7.42
CA ILE A 89 -2.39 -11.48 7.36
C ILE A 89 -2.24 -12.05 8.76
N TYR A 90 -1.27 -11.57 9.52
CA TYR A 90 -1.03 -12.02 10.89
C TYR A 90 -2.28 -11.81 11.78
N VAL A 91 -2.86 -10.61 11.76
CA VAL A 91 -4.09 -10.31 12.51
C VAL A 91 -5.26 -11.17 12.01
N SER A 92 -5.38 -11.37 10.71
CA SER A 92 -6.45 -12.20 10.13
C SER A 92 -6.35 -13.65 10.59
N ILE A 93 -5.15 -14.23 10.61
CA ILE A 93 -4.92 -15.59 11.08
C ILE A 93 -5.14 -15.69 12.59
N ALA A 94 -4.72 -14.68 13.36
CA ALA A 94 -4.79 -14.71 14.82
C ALA A 94 -6.21 -14.50 15.37
N TYR A 95 -7.03 -13.68 14.71
CA TYR A 95 -8.32 -13.22 15.25
C TYR A 95 -9.55 -13.69 14.46
N PHE A 96 -9.39 -14.14 13.21
CA PHE A 96 -10.52 -14.61 12.40
C PHE A 96 -10.44 -16.12 12.16
N ASP A 97 -11.60 -16.79 12.28
CA ASP A 97 -11.74 -18.17 11.87
C ASP A 97 -11.76 -18.25 10.33
N LEU A 98 -10.62 -18.60 9.75
CA LEU A 98 -10.39 -18.68 8.31
C LEU A 98 -11.29 -19.69 7.60
N SER A 99 -11.92 -20.62 8.33
CA SER A 99 -12.84 -21.62 7.77
C SER A 99 -14.08 -20.99 7.12
N SER A 100 -14.53 -19.82 7.62
CA SER A 100 -15.71 -19.10 7.11
C SER A 100 -15.38 -17.81 6.35
N GLY A 101 -14.13 -17.32 6.45
CA GLY A 101 -13.74 -15.97 6.05
C GLY A 101 -12.47 -15.87 5.20
N TRP A 102 -12.07 -16.92 4.49
CA TRP A 102 -10.83 -16.94 3.68
C TRP A 102 -10.70 -15.77 2.67
N TRP A 103 -11.82 -15.17 2.25
CA TRP A 103 -11.84 -13.99 1.39
C TRP A 103 -11.18 -12.75 2.02
N VAL A 104 -11.08 -12.68 3.34
CA VAL A 104 -10.38 -11.62 4.08
C VAL A 104 -8.89 -11.59 3.72
N LEU A 105 -8.31 -12.73 3.30
CA LEU A 105 -6.91 -12.81 2.88
C LEU A 105 -6.66 -12.25 1.48
N TYR A 106 -7.70 -12.04 0.66
CA TYR A 106 -7.50 -11.49 -0.69
C TYR A 106 -6.89 -10.09 -0.65
N LEU A 107 -7.43 -9.20 0.20
CA LEU A 107 -6.98 -7.82 0.31
C LEU A 107 -5.50 -7.69 0.70
N PRO A 108 -5.00 -8.37 1.76
CA PRO A 108 -3.59 -8.30 2.07
C PRO A 108 -2.70 -8.99 1.03
N LEU A 109 -3.08 -10.16 0.48
CA LEU A 109 -2.32 -10.78 -0.61
C LEU A 109 -2.15 -9.81 -1.79
N TRP A 110 -3.19 -9.04 -2.08
CA TRP A 110 -3.16 -8.04 -3.12
C TRP A 110 -2.25 -6.85 -2.81
N LEU A 111 -2.26 -6.36 -1.57
CA LEU A 111 -1.31 -5.34 -1.08
C LEU A 111 0.14 -5.81 -1.16
N LEU A 112 0.40 -7.09 -0.89
CA LEU A 112 1.73 -7.68 -0.98
C LEU A 112 2.23 -7.70 -2.43
N LEU A 113 1.39 -8.16 -3.36
CA LEU A 113 1.69 -8.14 -4.79
C LEU A 113 1.93 -6.70 -5.29
N TYR A 114 1.17 -5.74 -4.76
CA TYR A 114 1.43 -4.33 -5.04
C TYR A 114 2.77 -3.86 -4.54
N GLY A 115 3.13 -4.13 -3.29
CA GLY A 115 4.41 -3.69 -2.78
C GLY A 115 5.58 -4.27 -3.57
N LEU A 116 5.48 -5.54 -4.00
CA LEU A 116 6.45 -6.16 -4.90
C LEU A 116 6.51 -5.50 -6.28
N TRP A 117 5.36 -5.14 -6.85
CA TRP A 117 5.31 -4.44 -8.14
C TRP A 117 5.96 -3.05 -8.07
N GLU A 118 5.69 -2.30 -7.01
CA GLU A 118 6.24 -0.95 -6.83
C GLU A 118 7.78 -0.98 -6.69
N LEU A 119 8.30 -1.97 -5.96
CA LEU A 119 9.75 -2.18 -5.81
C LEU A 119 10.43 -2.60 -7.13
N THR A 120 9.75 -3.39 -7.95
CA THR A 120 10.31 -3.90 -9.22
C THR A 120 10.20 -2.88 -10.36
N TYR A 121 9.20 -1.99 -10.33
CA TYR A 121 9.04 -0.91 -11.31
C TYR A 121 10.23 0.06 -11.30
N GLU A 122 10.67 0.48 -10.12
CA GLU A 122 11.81 1.40 -9.98
C GLU A 122 13.13 0.77 -10.39
N ARG A 123 13.35 -0.52 -10.08
CA ARG A 123 14.55 -1.25 -10.51
C ARG A 123 14.67 -1.23 -12.04
N LYS A 124 13.56 -1.46 -12.74
CA LYS A 124 13.52 -1.44 -14.20
C LYS A 124 13.69 -0.04 -14.78
N LYS A 125 13.20 1.01 -14.10
CA LYS A 125 13.39 2.41 -14.52
C LYS A 125 14.86 2.82 -14.39
N GLN A 126 15.53 2.44 -13.30
CA GLN A 126 16.95 2.72 -13.05
C GLN A 126 17.88 2.03 -14.07
N ASP A 127 17.64 0.75 -14.37
CA ASP A 127 18.42 0.00 -15.37
C ASP A 127 18.28 0.58 -16.78
N PHE A 128 17.15 1.21 -17.11
CA PHE A 128 16.92 1.86 -18.40
C PHE A 128 17.60 3.22 -18.52
N THR A 129 17.78 3.93 -17.41
CA THR A 129 18.50 5.21 -17.37
C THR A 129 20.02 5.03 -17.35
N SER A 130 20.54 3.95 -16.76
CA SER A 130 21.97 3.65 -16.74
C SER A 130 22.49 3.04 -18.04
N SER A 131 21.63 2.41 -18.86
CA SER A 131 22.02 1.90 -20.18
C SER A 131 22.01 2.98 -21.28
N ASN A 132 21.48 4.17 -21.00
CA ASN A 132 21.38 5.30 -21.94
C ASN A 132 22.29 6.47 -21.56
N SER A 133 23.16 6.29 -20.56
CA SER A 133 24.23 7.20 -20.14
C SER A 133 25.59 6.61 -20.48
#